data_AF-A0A1R2BLE8-F1
#
_entry.id   AF-A0A1R2BLE8-F1
#
_cell.length_a   1.000
_cell.length_b   1.000
_cell.length_c   1.000
_cell.angle_alpha   90.00
_cell.angle_beta   90.00
_cell.angle_gamma   90.00
#
_symmetry.space_group_name_H-M   'P 1'
#
loop_
_entity.id
_entity.type
_entity.pdbx_description
1 polymer ?
#
loop_
_entity_poly.entity_id
_entity_poly.type
_entity_poly.pdbx_seq_one_letter_code
_entity_poly.pdbx_strand_id
1 'polypeptide(L)'
;MRVFIIALITQVLSCTLTRTIDLKYYISSLINEPSTSDTSFDSLTCDGKPIVYGVLTTESVSTSSPKLILIWDVGHTTSIYSCTMSKSFFVPGRLTDAMFDIFVDDFVLVKINDVQVSEISTTAQSVMQNNINVLSYIKVGLNSLTIIASNSGGMAYFGYRITIWAQLI
;
A
#
# COMPACT_ATOMS: atom_id res chain seq x y z
N MET A 1 5.84 -12.16 53.46
CA MET A 1 4.88 -11.37 52.64
C MET A 1 4.71 -10.02 53.31
N ARG A 2 5.15 -8.94 52.66
CA ARG A 2 5.34 -7.53 53.12
C ARG A 2 6.81 -7.14 52.97
N VAL A 3 7.19 -6.64 51.79
CA VAL A 3 8.30 -5.70 51.50
C VAL A 3 8.40 -5.47 49.97
N PHE A 4 7.96 -6.42 49.13
CA PHE A 4 8.11 -6.31 47.66
C PHE A 4 7.02 -5.54 46.89
N ILE A 5 6.03 -4.93 47.56
CA ILE A 5 4.90 -4.26 46.88
C ILE A 5 5.05 -2.72 46.83
N ILE A 6 5.99 -2.12 47.57
CA ILE A 6 6.06 -0.66 47.70
C ILE A 6 6.93 0.02 46.63
N ALA A 7 7.84 -0.71 45.96
CA ALA A 7 8.74 -0.12 44.96
C ALA A 7 8.13 0.02 43.55
N LEU A 8 6.98 -0.62 43.26
CA LEU A 8 6.33 -0.51 41.95
C LEU A 8 5.29 0.62 41.87
N ILE A 9 4.88 1.18 43.01
CA ILE A 9 3.87 2.26 43.07
C ILE A 9 4.50 3.65 42.96
N THR A 10 5.81 3.80 43.23
CA THR A 10 6.49 5.10 43.25
C THR A 10 7.12 5.55 41.93
N GLN A 11 7.02 4.77 40.84
CA GLN A 11 7.49 5.19 39.51
C GLN A 11 6.39 5.58 38.52
N VAL A 12 5.10 5.51 38.91
CA VAL A 12 3.98 5.86 38.02
C VAL A 12 3.62 7.36 38.10
N LEU A 13 4.15 8.09 39.09
CA LEU A 13 3.82 9.51 39.32
C LEU A 13 4.72 10.52 38.58
N SER A 14 5.71 10.05 37.83
CA SER A 14 6.70 10.93 37.17
C SER A 14 6.91 10.63 35.69
N CYS A 15 5.95 10.01 35.01
CA CYS A 15 6.00 9.86 33.56
C CYS A 15 5.21 10.99 32.89
N THR A 16 5.71 12.23 32.98
CA THR A 16 5.35 13.25 31.99
C THR A 16 6.07 12.93 30.70
N LEU A 17 5.47 12.05 29.90
CA LEU A 17 5.85 11.78 28.52
C LEU A 17 4.58 11.75 27.67
N THR A 18 3.80 12.82 27.70
CA THR A 18 2.94 13.20 26.56
C THR A 18 3.86 13.69 25.43
N ARG A 19 4.71 12.80 24.89
CA ARG A 19 5.43 13.06 23.65
C ARG A 19 4.61 12.42 22.54
N THR A 20 3.88 13.25 21.83
CA THR A 20 3.29 12.85 20.56
C THR A 20 4.41 12.58 19.56
N ILE A 21 4.40 11.42 18.93
CA ILE A 21 5.35 11.07 17.87
C ILE A 21 4.63 11.15 16.53
N ASP A 22 5.05 12.07 15.68
CA ASP A 22 4.56 12.15 14.32
C ASP A 22 5.28 11.11 13.44
N LEU A 23 4.50 10.23 12.83
CA LEU A 23 4.93 9.19 11.92
C LEU A 23 4.54 9.54 10.50
N LYS A 24 5.47 9.34 9.56
CA LYS A 24 5.20 9.30 8.13
C LYS A 24 5.77 8.01 7.56
N TYR A 25 4.93 7.21 6.91
CA TYR A 25 5.36 5.95 6.30
C TYR A 25 4.55 5.64 5.04
N TYR A 26 4.99 4.61 4.31
CA TYR A 26 4.45 4.27 3.01
C TYR A 26 4.02 2.80 2.96
N ILE A 27 2.88 2.54 2.32
CA ILE A 27 2.49 1.21 1.84
C ILE A 27 2.58 1.28 0.33
N SER A 28 3.44 0.49 -0.30
CA SER A 28 3.66 0.54 -1.74
C SER A 28 3.67 -0.84 -2.36
N SER A 29 3.66 -0.86 -3.70
CA SER A 29 3.89 -2.07 -4.46
C SER A 29 5.19 -2.76 -4.03
N LEU A 30 5.13 -4.06 -3.81
CA LEU A 30 6.29 -4.87 -3.42
C LEU A 30 6.45 -6.05 -4.36
N ILE A 31 7.70 -6.33 -4.71
CA ILE A 31 8.11 -7.51 -5.46
C ILE A 31 8.72 -8.54 -4.52
N ASN A 32 8.67 -9.81 -4.92
CA ASN A 32 9.45 -10.84 -4.23
C ASN A 32 10.93 -10.68 -4.62
N GLU A 33 11.70 -9.93 -3.82
CA GLU A 33 13.15 -9.79 -3.96
C GLU A 33 13.84 -11.01 -3.34
N PRO A 34 14.54 -11.86 -4.12
CA PRO A 34 15.26 -13.02 -3.60
C PRO A 34 16.41 -12.66 -2.64
N SER A 35 16.80 -11.38 -2.62
CA SER A 35 17.98 -10.85 -1.94
C SER A 35 17.71 -10.35 -0.51
N THR A 36 16.45 -10.25 -0.10
CA THR A 36 16.05 -9.82 1.23
C THR A 36 15.39 -10.95 2.00
N SER A 37 15.69 -11.10 3.29
CA SER A 37 14.91 -11.98 4.19
C SER A 37 13.47 -11.48 4.43
N ASP A 38 13.10 -10.37 3.78
CA ASP A 38 11.77 -9.81 3.80
C ASP A 38 10.85 -10.66 2.93
N THR A 39 9.79 -11.19 3.54
CA THR A 39 8.81 -12.05 2.88
C THR A 39 7.58 -11.26 2.44
N SER A 40 7.64 -9.92 2.47
CA SER A 40 6.56 -9.06 2.03
C SER A 40 6.58 -8.85 0.51
N PHE A 41 5.62 -9.44 -0.17
CA PHE A 41 5.36 -9.29 -1.60
C PHE A 41 3.87 -9.05 -1.81
N ASP A 42 3.51 -8.44 -2.94
CA ASP A 42 2.11 -8.34 -3.31
C ASP A 42 1.63 -9.62 -3.99
N SER A 43 0.50 -10.14 -3.51
CA SER A 43 -0.16 -11.32 -4.09
C SER A 43 -1.21 -10.89 -5.10
N LEU A 44 -1.19 -11.51 -6.27
CA LEU A 44 -2.05 -11.23 -7.41
C LEU A 44 -2.90 -12.47 -7.73
N THR A 45 -4.15 -12.25 -8.12
CA THR A 45 -5.04 -13.25 -8.72
C THR A 45 -5.47 -12.74 -10.08
N CYS A 46 -5.13 -13.44 -11.16
CA CYS A 46 -5.35 -12.97 -12.52
C CYS A 46 -6.25 -13.95 -13.30
N ASP A 47 -7.33 -13.47 -13.91
CA ASP A 47 -8.29 -14.28 -14.69
C ASP A 47 -8.76 -15.58 -14.01
N GLY A 48 -8.95 -15.56 -12.68
CA GLY A 48 -9.36 -16.74 -11.91
C GLY A 48 -8.29 -17.84 -11.81
N LYS A 49 -7.04 -17.55 -12.21
CA LYS A 49 -5.88 -18.43 -11.97
C LYS A 49 -5.49 -18.43 -10.48
N PRO A 50 -4.71 -19.41 -10.03
CA PRO A 50 -4.16 -19.42 -8.68
C PRO A 50 -3.38 -18.15 -8.35
N ILE A 51 -3.24 -17.88 -7.05
CA ILE A 51 -2.47 -16.74 -6.54
C ILE A 51 -1.01 -16.84 -6.99
N VAL A 52 -0.47 -15.73 -7.47
CA VAL A 52 0.93 -15.54 -7.87
C VAL A 52 1.51 -14.29 -7.18
N TYR A 53 2.83 -14.13 -7.20
CA TYR A 53 3.48 -12.96 -6.64
C TYR A 53 3.76 -11.92 -7.72
N GLY A 54 3.65 -10.65 -7.34
CA GLY A 54 4.03 -9.53 -8.20
C GLY A 54 5.51 -9.63 -8.60
N VAL A 55 5.75 -9.57 -9.90
CA VAL A 55 7.08 -9.54 -10.51
C VAL A 55 7.37 -8.13 -11.00
N LEU A 56 8.62 -7.69 -10.86
CA LEU A 56 9.07 -6.40 -11.40
C LEU A 56 8.90 -6.39 -12.92
N THR A 57 8.23 -5.37 -13.44
CA THR A 57 8.21 -5.10 -14.88
C THR A 57 9.40 -4.24 -15.26
N THR A 58 9.92 -4.39 -16.49
CA THR A 58 11.09 -3.60 -16.95
C THR A 58 10.84 -2.11 -17.02
N GLU A 59 9.58 -1.71 -17.06
CA GLU A 59 9.20 -0.30 -17.09
C GLU A 59 9.41 0.36 -15.75
N SER A 60 9.81 1.62 -15.81
CA SER A 60 9.93 2.41 -14.60
C SER A 60 9.39 3.81 -14.74
N VAL A 61 8.48 4.14 -13.82
CA VAL A 61 7.87 5.45 -13.75
C VAL A 61 8.66 6.30 -12.77
N SER A 62 9.51 7.16 -13.33
CA SER A 62 10.27 8.17 -12.61
C SER A 62 9.44 9.45 -12.47
N THR A 63 8.40 9.44 -11.65
CA THR A 63 7.56 10.65 -11.46
C THR A 63 7.60 11.24 -10.06
N SER A 64 8.11 10.52 -9.05
CA SER A 64 8.48 11.09 -7.74
C SER A 64 9.40 10.16 -6.95
N SER A 65 10.18 10.70 -6.01
CA SER A 65 10.95 9.94 -5.03
C SER A 65 10.11 9.66 -3.78
N PRO A 66 10.03 8.39 -3.28
CA PRO A 66 10.66 7.20 -3.83
C PRO A 66 9.95 6.69 -5.10
N LYS A 67 10.71 6.05 -5.98
CA LYS A 67 10.22 5.50 -7.25
C LYS A 67 9.08 4.49 -7.01
N LEU A 68 8.02 4.54 -7.83
CA LEU A 68 6.96 3.53 -7.80
C LEU A 68 7.48 2.22 -8.40
N ILE A 69 7.30 1.13 -7.66
CA ILE A 69 7.58 -0.22 -8.14
C ILE A 69 6.38 -0.65 -8.99
N LEU A 70 6.65 -1.01 -10.24
CA LEU A 70 5.63 -1.47 -11.17
C LEU A 70 5.63 -3.00 -11.18
N ILE A 71 4.45 -3.58 -10.99
CA ILE A 71 4.26 -5.02 -10.86
C ILE A 71 3.18 -5.54 -11.79
N TRP A 72 3.33 -6.81 -12.15
CA TRP A 72 2.32 -7.64 -12.79
C TRP A 72 2.53 -9.11 -12.39
N ASP A 73 1.73 -10.06 -12.89
CA ASP A 73 1.95 -11.49 -12.59
C ASP A 73 3.16 -12.10 -13.31
N VAL A 74 3.59 -11.47 -14.40
CA VAL A 74 4.79 -11.83 -15.16
C VAL A 74 5.54 -10.55 -15.55
N GLY A 75 6.87 -10.63 -15.68
CA GLY A 75 7.68 -9.45 -16.01
C GLY A 75 7.36 -8.82 -17.37
N HIS A 76 6.78 -9.59 -18.29
CA HIS A 76 6.34 -9.14 -19.61
C HIS A 76 5.12 -9.93 -20.09
N THR A 77 4.10 -9.23 -20.54
CA THR A 77 2.93 -9.83 -21.20
C THR A 77 2.31 -8.82 -22.16
N THR A 78 1.65 -9.32 -23.19
CA THR A 78 0.77 -8.54 -24.06
C THR A 78 -0.67 -9.04 -24.08
N SER A 79 -0.96 -10.04 -23.23
CA SER A 79 -2.27 -10.69 -23.23
C SER A 79 -3.31 -9.80 -22.54
N ILE A 80 -4.55 -9.90 -22.99
CA ILE A 80 -5.70 -9.16 -22.46
C ILE A 80 -6.25 -9.93 -21.26
N TYR A 81 -6.07 -9.40 -20.06
CA TYR A 81 -6.58 -9.99 -18.82
C TYR A 81 -6.56 -9.00 -17.65
N SER A 82 -7.24 -9.38 -16.57
CA SER A 82 -7.28 -8.59 -15.34
C SER A 82 -6.58 -9.29 -14.19
N CYS A 83 -5.90 -8.51 -13.36
CA CYS A 83 -5.29 -8.95 -12.11
C CYS A 83 -5.91 -8.19 -10.93
N THR A 84 -6.21 -8.92 -9.86
CA THR A 84 -6.63 -8.37 -8.58
C THR A 84 -5.52 -8.54 -7.56
N MET A 85 -5.10 -7.44 -6.95
CA MET A 85 -4.21 -7.39 -5.79
C MET A 85 -5.04 -7.09 -4.54
N SER A 86 -4.76 -7.80 -3.45
CA SER A 86 -5.34 -7.50 -2.14
C SER A 86 -4.26 -7.47 -1.08
N LYS A 87 -4.25 -6.39 -0.28
CA LYS A 87 -3.26 -6.17 0.78
C LYS A 87 -3.92 -5.61 2.03
N SER A 88 -3.51 -6.10 3.18
CA SER A 88 -3.89 -5.52 4.46
C SER A 88 -2.75 -4.65 4.99
N PHE A 89 -3.09 -3.54 5.63
CA PHE A 89 -2.11 -2.66 6.28
C PHE A 89 -2.67 -2.10 7.59
N PHE A 90 -1.77 -1.81 8.52
CA PHE A 90 -2.14 -1.28 9.84
C PHE A 90 -1.79 0.20 9.96
N VAL A 91 -2.69 0.98 10.56
CA VAL A 91 -2.48 2.39 10.89
C VAL A 91 -2.41 2.56 12.41
N PRO A 92 -1.23 2.87 12.97
CA PRO A 92 -1.08 3.09 14.39
C PRO A 92 -1.44 4.53 14.77
N GLY A 93 -2.01 4.72 15.96
CA GLY A 93 -2.28 6.05 16.50
C GLY A 93 -3.35 6.83 15.74
N ARG A 94 -3.36 8.16 15.93
CA ARG A 94 -4.33 9.06 15.31
C ARG A 94 -3.89 9.42 13.89
N LEU A 95 -4.71 9.08 12.90
CA LEU A 95 -4.48 9.49 11.51
C LEU A 95 -4.61 11.02 11.37
N THR A 96 -3.63 11.66 10.73
CA THR A 96 -3.60 13.12 10.51
C THR A 96 -3.71 13.48 9.03
N ASP A 97 -3.16 12.66 8.14
CA ASP A 97 -3.31 12.81 6.69
C ASP A 97 -3.09 11.47 5.98
N ALA A 98 -3.60 11.34 4.75
CA ALA A 98 -3.31 10.20 3.89
C ALA A 98 -3.48 10.54 2.41
N MET A 99 -2.49 10.14 1.60
CA MET A 99 -2.50 10.33 0.15
C MET A 99 -2.21 9.03 -0.59
N PHE A 100 -2.75 8.93 -1.80
CA PHE A 100 -2.61 7.77 -2.65
C PHE A 100 -2.12 8.17 -4.05
N ASP A 101 -1.13 7.42 -4.53
CA ASP A 101 -0.57 7.52 -5.86
C ASP A 101 -0.79 6.18 -6.57
N ILE A 102 -1.23 6.21 -7.83
CA ILE A 102 -1.41 5.03 -8.67
C ILE A 102 -0.96 5.31 -10.09
N PHE A 103 -0.21 4.36 -10.63
CA PHE A 103 0.16 4.26 -12.02
C PHE A 103 -0.48 3.00 -12.61
N VAL A 104 -0.94 3.05 -13.86
CA VAL A 104 -1.42 1.87 -14.57
C VAL A 104 -1.26 1.99 -16.09
N ASP A 105 -1.15 0.83 -16.72
CA ASP A 105 -1.31 0.58 -18.15
C ASP A 105 -2.17 -0.71 -18.29
N ASP A 106 -3.47 -0.68 -18.60
CA ASP A 106 -4.32 0.43 -19.07
C ASP A 106 -5.34 0.93 -18.03
N PHE A 107 -6.07 -0.01 -17.40
CA PHE A 107 -7.23 0.28 -16.54
C PHE A 107 -6.91 -0.03 -15.09
N VAL A 108 -7.40 0.80 -14.16
CA VAL A 108 -7.37 0.49 -12.74
C VAL A 108 -8.66 0.87 -12.02
N LEU A 109 -9.05 0.06 -11.06
CA LEU A 109 -10.01 0.37 -10.02
C LEU A 109 -9.37 0.14 -8.66
N VAL A 110 -9.40 1.14 -7.79
CA VAL A 110 -8.81 1.06 -6.45
C VAL A 110 -9.88 1.19 -5.39
N LYS A 111 -9.83 0.30 -4.40
CA LYS A 111 -10.68 0.31 -3.21
C LYS A 111 -9.85 0.29 -1.94
N ILE A 112 -10.26 1.08 -0.95
CA ILE A 112 -9.75 1.04 0.41
C ILE A 112 -10.94 0.73 1.32
N ASN A 113 -10.81 -0.30 2.16
CA ASN A 113 -11.91 -0.78 3.02
C ASN A 113 -13.21 -1.01 2.22
N ASP A 114 -13.09 -1.65 1.05
CA ASP A 114 -14.16 -1.95 0.09
C ASP A 114 -14.86 -0.74 -0.56
N VAL A 115 -14.42 0.48 -0.27
CA VAL A 115 -14.92 1.71 -0.89
C VAL A 115 -14.01 2.11 -2.04
N GLN A 116 -14.59 2.38 -3.22
CA GLN A 116 -13.86 2.88 -4.39
C GLN A 116 -13.29 4.28 -4.11
N VAL A 117 -11.98 4.45 -4.32
CA VAL A 117 -11.25 5.72 -4.10
C VAL A 117 -10.64 6.31 -5.36
N SER A 118 -10.42 5.50 -6.39
CA SER A 118 -9.84 5.94 -7.66
C SER A 118 -10.21 4.96 -8.79
N GLU A 119 -10.28 5.50 -10.00
CA GLU A 119 -10.48 4.76 -11.23
C GLU A 119 -9.72 5.44 -12.37
N ILE A 120 -9.13 4.63 -13.25
CA ILE A 120 -8.59 5.01 -14.55
C ILE A 120 -9.23 4.07 -15.57
N SER A 121 -10.02 4.63 -16.48
CA SER A 121 -10.84 3.88 -17.43
C SER A 121 -10.50 4.19 -18.90
N THR A 122 -9.21 4.28 -19.22
CA THR A 122 -8.72 4.67 -20.54
C THR A 122 -7.68 3.69 -21.06
N THR A 123 -7.70 3.44 -22.37
CA THR A 123 -6.65 2.72 -23.11
C THR A 123 -5.57 3.67 -23.64
N ALA A 124 -5.67 4.96 -23.33
CA ALA A 124 -4.80 5.99 -23.89
C ALA A 124 -3.51 6.09 -23.07
N GLN A 125 -2.53 5.26 -23.41
CA GLN A 125 -1.19 5.22 -22.80
C GLN A 125 -1.20 4.98 -21.27
N SER A 126 -0.03 4.67 -20.75
CA SER A 126 0.31 4.71 -19.32
C SER A 126 -0.18 5.99 -18.60
N VAL A 127 -1.00 5.85 -17.54
CA VAL A 127 -1.56 6.98 -16.76
C VAL A 127 -1.09 6.97 -15.31
N MET A 128 -0.82 8.16 -14.77
CA MET A 128 -0.52 8.41 -13.36
C MET A 128 -1.58 9.31 -12.72
N GLN A 129 -2.13 8.91 -11.58
CA GLN A 129 -2.86 9.79 -10.65
C GLN A 129 -2.06 9.92 -9.36
N ASN A 130 -1.71 11.15 -8.98
CA ASN A 130 -0.89 11.46 -7.80
C ASN A 130 -1.70 12.21 -6.74
N ASN A 131 -1.30 12.08 -5.48
CA ASN A 131 -1.79 12.87 -4.34
C ASN A 131 -3.31 12.81 -4.17
N ILE A 132 -3.93 11.67 -4.48
CA ILE A 132 -5.36 11.46 -4.24
C ILE A 132 -5.56 11.46 -2.73
N ASN A 133 -6.35 12.40 -2.20
CA ASN A 133 -6.65 12.43 -0.77
C ASN A 133 -7.52 11.22 -0.41
N VAL A 134 -6.99 10.36 0.46
CA VAL A 134 -7.69 9.14 0.92
C VAL A 134 -7.93 9.12 2.42
N LEU A 135 -7.76 10.26 3.11
CA LEU A 135 -7.87 10.36 4.57
C LEU A 135 -9.20 9.82 5.10
N SER A 136 -10.31 10.13 4.43
CA SER A 136 -11.66 9.70 4.85
C SER A 136 -11.94 8.20 4.68
N TYR A 137 -11.11 7.49 3.91
CA TYR A 137 -11.29 6.05 3.64
C TYR A 137 -10.44 5.15 4.52
N ILE A 138 -9.51 5.73 5.28
CA ILE A 138 -8.58 5.00 6.15
C ILE A 138 -9.00 5.16 7.61
N LYS A 139 -8.98 4.06 8.36
CA LYS A 139 -9.25 4.04 9.79
C LYS A 139 -8.00 3.69 10.59
N VAL A 140 -8.00 4.08 11.86
CA VAL A 140 -7.03 3.56 12.83
C VAL A 140 -7.22 2.04 12.96
N GLY A 141 -6.13 1.30 12.99
CA GLY A 141 -6.15 -0.16 13.03
C GLY A 141 -5.97 -0.82 11.65
N LEU A 142 -6.59 -1.98 11.47
CA LEU A 142 -6.47 -2.78 10.25
C LEU A 142 -7.31 -2.21 9.11
N ASN A 143 -6.68 -2.03 7.94
CA ASN A 143 -7.31 -1.58 6.70
C ASN A 143 -7.05 -2.59 5.58
N SER A 144 -7.92 -2.60 4.58
CA SER A 144 -7.71 -3.34 3.33
C SER A 144 -7.50 -2.38 2.15
N LEU A 145 -6.64 -2.81 1.22
CA LEU A 145 -6.44 -2.23 -0.10
C LEU A 145 -6.73 -3.32 -1.13
N THR A 146 -7.57 -3.00 -2.10
CA THR A 146 -7.81 -3.84 -3.28
C THR A 146 -7.57 -3.02 -4.54
N ILE A 147 -6.76 -3.55 -5.44
CA ILE A 147 -6.51 -2.96 -6.76
C ILE A 147 -6.89 -3.98 -7.81
N ILE A 148 -7.76 -3.57 -8.73
CA ILE A 148 -8.13 -4.36 -9.90
C ILE A 148 -7.55 -3.64 -11.11
N ALA A 149 -6.55 -4.22 -11.73
CA ALA A 149 -5.90 -3.67 -12.91
C ALA A 149 -6.19 -4.55 -14.12
N SER A 150 -6.48 -3.94 -15.27
CA SER A 150 -6.82 -4.67 -16.50
C SER A 150 -5.97 -4.20 -17.67
N ASN A 151 -5.46 -5.15 -18.44
CA ASN A 151 -4.74 -4.91 -19.68
C ASN A 151 -5.69 -5.10 -20.88
N SER A 152 -5.72 -4.14 -21.80
CA SER A 152 -6.44 -4.28 -23.08
C SER A 152 -5.56 -4.66 -24.26
N GLY A 153 -4.25 -4.83 -24.01
CA GLY A 153 -3.27 -5.31 -24.96
C GLY A 153 -2.00 -4.46 -24.90
N GLY A 154 -0.86 -5.04 -25.29
CA GLY A 154 0.43 -4.39 -25.02
C GLY A 154 0.85 -4.61 -23.57
N MET A 155 1.83 -3.84 -23.10
CA MET A 155 2.51 -4.11 -21.83
C MET A 155 1.57 -3.84 -20.64
N ALA A 156 1.47 -4.80 -19.71
CA ALA A 156 0.59 -4.71 -18.54
C ALA A 156 1.38 -4.47 -17.26
N TYR A 157 1.07 -3.41 -16.52
CA TYR A 157 1.69 -3.12 -15.23
C TYR A 157 0.91 -2.06 -14.47
N PHE A 158 0.98 -2.13 -13.14
CA PHE A 158 0.51 -1.06 -12.26
C PHE A 158 1.48 -0.88 -11.10
N GLY A 159 1.43 0.27 -10.45
CA GLY A 159 2.23 0.53 -9.25
C GLY A 159 1.54 1.55 -8.36
N TYR A 160 1.56 1.33 -7.04
CA TYR A 160 0.85 2.18 -6.10
C TYR A 160 1.71 2.58 -4.91
N ARG A 161 1.28 3.66 -4.25
CA ARG A 161 1.78 4.10 -2.95
C ARG A 161 0.68 4.79 -2.16
N ILE A 162 0.45 4.32 -0.94
CA ILE A 162 -0.27 5.06 0.10
C ILE A 162 0.78 5.72 0.99
N THR A 163 0.70 7.03 1.16
CA THR A 163 1.46 7.76 2.18
C THR A 163 0.55 8.04 3.37
N ILE A 164 0.97 7.65 4.56
CA ILE A 164 0.23 7.84 5.81
C ILE A 164 0.98 8.78 6.72
N TRP A 165 0.26 9.74 7.30
CA TRP A 165 0.71 10.53 8.43
C TRP A 165 -0.16 10.21 9.64
N ALA A 166 0.49 9.84 10.75
CA ALA A 166 -0.20 9.50 11.98
C ALA A 166 0.56 10.02 13.20
N GLN A 167 -0.15 10.21 14.30
CA GLN A 167 0.40 10.65 15.56
C GLN A 167 0.18 9.58 16.63
N LEU A 168 1.28 9.06 17.19
CA LEU A 168 1.23 8.20 18.37
C LEU A 168 1.05 9.08 19.62
N ILE A 169 0.13 8.69 20.48
CA ILE A 169 -0.19 9.37 21.75
C ILE A 169 0.08 8.40 22.89
#